data_AF-A0A2D6W5I2-F1
#
_entry.id   AF-A0A2D6W5I2-F1
#
_cell.length_a   1.000
_cell.length_b   1.000
_cell.length_c   1.000
_cell.angle_alpha   90.00
_cell.angle_beta   90.00
_cell.angle_gamma   90.00
#
_symmetry.space_group_name_H-M   'P 1'
#
loop_
_entity.id
_entity.type
_entity.pdbx_description
1 polymer ?
#
loop_
_entity_poly.entity_id
_entity_poly.type
_entity_poly.pdbx_seq_one_letter_code
_entity_poly.pdbx_strand_id
1 'polypeptide(L)' 'ADEVVKVEWTRGIVDALERAKGNIKYTEYPKESGIKHDAWKPCYNNAEVFDWMFSQTRKKG' A
#
# COMPACT_ATOMS: atom_id res chain seq x y z
N ALA A 1 -8.91 -10.21 3.21
CA ALA A 1 -9.66 -9.09 3.84
C ALA A 1 -9.37 -9.10 5.33
N ASP A 2 -8.86 -7.98 5.84
CA ASP A 2 -8.49 -7.82 7.24
C ASP A 2 -9.76 -7.62 8.10
N GLU A 3 -9.88 -8.40 9.17
CA GLU A 3 -11.03 -8.42 10.07
C GLU A 3 -10.81 -7.49 11.29
N VAL A 4 -9.57 -7.05 11.53
CA VAL A 4 -9.18 -6.15 12.64
C VAL A 4 -9.22 -4.70 12.18
N VAL A 5 -8.67 -4.43 10.99
CA VAL A 5 -8.63 -3.10 10.39
C VAL A 5 -9.40 -3.11 9.09
N LYS A 6 -10.45 -2.29 9.02
CA LYS A 6 -11.29 -2.15 7.83
C LYS A 6 -10.49 -1.59 6.66
N VAL A 7 -10.46 -2.31 5.54
CA VAL A 7 -9.72 -1.95 4.31
C VAL A 7 -10.23 -0.62 3.72
N GLU A 8 -11.48 -0.27 4.00
CA GLU A 8 -12.13 0.97 3.60
C GLU A 8 -11.37 2.22 4.08
N TRP A 9 -10.71 2.16 5.23
CA TRP A 9 -9.89 3.28 5.72
C TRP A 9 -8.68 3.53 4.83
N THR A 10 -8.03 2.47 4.36
CA THR A 10 -6.91 2.59 3.42
C THR A 10 -7.40 3.09 2.07
N ARG A 11 -8.52 2.58 1.55
CA ARG A 11 -9.11 3.05 0.28
C ARG A 11 -9.42 4.55 0.31
N GLY A 12 -9.99 5.06 1.40
CA GLY A 12 -10.26 6.50 1.54
C GLY A 12 -9.00 7.38 1.46
N ILE A 13 -7.87 6.91 2.00
CA ILE A 13 -6.57 7.59 1.90
C ILE A 13 -6.02 7.51 0.48
N VAL A 14 -6.08 6.34 -0.16
CA VAL A 14 -5.66 6.13 -1.55
C VAL A 14 -6.42 7.09 -2.46
N ASP A 15 -7.76 7.12 -2.37
CA ASP A 15 -8.60 8.02 -3.16
C ASP A 15 -8.22 9.50 -2.95
N ALA A 16 -7.89 9.90 -1.73
CA ALA A 16 -7.48 11.27 -1.43
C ALA A 16 -6.11 11.61 -2.05
N LEU A 17 -5.17 10.67 -2.00
CA LEU A 17 -3.83 10.82 -2.57
C LEU A 17 -3.86 10.79 -4.11
N GLU A 18 -4.70 9.96 -4.72
CA GLU A 18 -4.92 9.94 -6.16
C GLU A 18 -5.51 11.26 -6.65
N ARG A 19 -6.53 11.79 -5.96
CA ARG A 19 -7.08 13.13 -6.24
C ARG A 19 -6.03 14.24 -6.13
N ALA A 20 -5.11 14.12 -5.17
CA ALA A 20 -4.00 15.04 -5.00
C ALA A 20 -2.87 14.83 -6.04
N LYS A 21 -3.00 13.86 -6.95
CA LYS A 21 -1.95 13.44 -7.90
C LYS A 21 -0.63 13.11 -7.19
N GLY A 22 -0.73 12.52 -5.99
CA GLY A 22 0.40 12.05 -5.22
C GLY A 22 1.09 10.88 -5.89
N ASN A 23 2.40 10.75 -5.68
CA ASN A 23 3.14 9.57 -6.11
C ASN A 23 2.89 8.42 -5.13
N ILE A 24 1.83 7.63 -5.38
CA ILE A 24 1.45 6.50 -4.53
C ILE A 24 1.49 5.18 -5.30
N LYS A 25 1.66 4.09 -4.55
CA LYS A 25 1.39 2.73 -5.00
C LYS A 25 0.48 2.05 -3.99
N TYR A 26 -0.55 1.37 -4.48
CA TYR A 26 -1.49 0.65 -3.65
C TYR A 26 -1.64 -0.79 -4.14
N THR A 27 -1.52 -1.74 -3.22
CA THR A 27 -1.73 -3.16 -3.47
C THR A 27 -2.70 -3.68 -2.43
N GLU A 28 -3.85 -4.18 -2.87
CA GLU A 28 -4.86 -4.81 -2.01
C GLU A 28 -4.83 -6.32 -2.20
N TYR A 29 -4.72 -7.08 -1.11
CA TYR A 29 -4.75 -8.54 -1.17
C TYR A 29 -6.21 -9.04 -1.07
N PRO A 30 -6.69 -9.78 -2.07
CA PRO A 30 -8.08 -10.25 -2.08
C PRO A 30 -8.28 -11.35 -1.02
N LYS A 31 -9.54 -11.65 -0.69
CA LYS A 31 -9.87 -12.56 0.41
C LYS A 31 -9.37 -13.99 0.16
N GLU A 32 -9.28 -14.39 -1.11
CA GLU A 32 -8.81 -15.69 -1.55
C GLU A 32 -7.31 -15.90 -1.34
N SER A 33 -6.53 -14.82 -1.21
CA SER A 33 -5.08 -14.93 -0.96
C SER A 33 -4.74 -15.48 0.44
N GLY A 34 -5.73 -15.64 1.33
CA GLY A 34 -5.53 -16.13 2.69
C GLY A 34 -4.83 -15.13 3.62
N ILE A 35 -4.38 -13.99 3.09
CA ILE A 35 -3.76 -12.90 3.83
C ILE A 35 -4.86 -12.14 4.58
N LYS A 36 -4.71 -12.09 5.90
CA LYS A 36 -5.66 -11.43 6.81
C LYS A 36 -5.02 -10.14 7.31
N HIS A 37 -4.85 -10.02 8.63
CA HIS A 37 -4.22 -8.88 9.25
C HIS A 37 -2.72 -8.80 8.94
N ASP A 38 -2.10 -9.90 8.53
CA ASP A 38 -0.66 -10.04 8.33
C ASP A 38 -0.17 -9.62 6.92
N ALA A 39 -0.81 -8.61 6.33
CA ALA A 39 -0.45 -8.06 5.02
C ALA A 39 0.97 -7.48 4.95
N TRP A 40 1.62 -7.23 6.09
CA TRP A 40 3.04 -6.84 6.15
C TRP A 40 3.99 -7.95 5.72
N LYS A 41 3.64 -9.23 5.92
CA LYS A 41 4.50 -10.37 5.54
C LYS A 41 4.79 -10.41 4.03
N PRO A 42 3.79 -10.40 3.13
CA PRO A 42 4.03 -10.34 1.69
C PRO A 42 4.61 -9.00 1.26
N CYS A 43 4.26 -7.90 1.95
CA CYS A 43 4.81 -6.57 1.66
C CYS A 43 6.34 -6.53 1.84
N TYR A 44 6.87 -6.98 2.98
CA TYR A 44 8.31 -7.04 3.23
C TYR A 44 9.03 -8.17 2.50
N ASN A 45 8.31 -9.15 1.97
CA ASN A 45 8.89 -10.19 1.12
C ASN A 45 8.93 -9.79 -0.36
N ASN A 46 8.41 -8.60 -0.73
CA ASN A 46 8.43 -8.09 -2.09
C ASN A 46 9.60 -7.11 -2.28
N ALA A 47 10.60 -7.50 -3.08
CA ALA A 47 11.75 -6.65 -3.41
C ALA A 47 11.34 -5.32 -4.07
N GLU A 48 10.27 -5.30 -4.87
CA GLU A 48 9.80 -4.09 -5.57
C GLU A 48 9.38 -2.97 -4.61
N VAL A 49 8.94 -3.33 -3.41
CA VAL A 49 8.60 -2.35 -2.36
C VAL A 49 9.83 -1.57 -1.94
N PHE A 50 10.96 -2.27 -1.77
CA PHE A 50 12.23 -1.65 -1.44
C PHE A 50 12.80 -0.84 -2.60
N ASP A 51 12.75 -1.39 -3.82
CA ASP A 51 13.21 -0.66 -5.01
C ASP A 51 12.45 0.66 -5.20
N TRP A 52 11.12 0.62 -5.03
CA TRP A 52 10.31 1.82 -5.11
C TRP A 52 10.63 2.81 -3.99
N MET A 53 10.77 2.33 -2.76
CA MET A 53 11.09 3.17 -1.59
C MET A 53 12.45 3.86 -1.75
N PHE A 54 13.50 3.13 -2.18
CA PHE A 54 14.83 3.69 -2.37
C PHE A 54 14.96 4.57 -3.62
N SER A 55 14.05 4.43 -4.60
CA SER A 55 13.97 5.36 -5.73
C SER A 55 13.43 6.75 -5.33
N GLN A 56 12.76 6.87 -4.18
CA GLN A 56 12.20 8.15 -3.75
C GLN A 56 13.30 9.10 -3.28
N THR A 57 13.32 10.30 -3.85
CA THR A 57 14.18 11.39 -3.41
C THR A 57 13.33 12.62 -3.14
N ARG A 58 13.78 13.48 -2.23
CA ARG A 58 13.11 14.76 -2.02
C ARG A 58 13.25 15.58 -3.29
N LYS A 59 12.15 15.78 -4.03
CA LYS A 59 12.11 16.73 -5.14
C LYS A 59 12.63 18.07 -4.61
N LYS A 60 13.73 18.57 -5.18
CA LYS A 60 14.14 19.96 -4.91
C LYS A 60 13.00 20.84 -5.43
N GLY A 61 12.36 21.57 -4.51
CA GLY A 61 11.42 22.62 -4.84
C GLY A 61 12.12 23.80 -5.49
#